data_AF-A0A947XYQ3-F1
#
_entry.id   AF-A0A947XYQ3-F1
#
_cell.length_a   1.000
_cell.length_b   1.000
_cell.length_c   1.000
_cell.angle_alpha   90.00
_cell.angle_beta   90.00
_cell.angle_gamma   90.00
#
_symmetry.space_group_name_H-M   'P 1'
#
loop_
_entity.id
_entity.type
_entity.pdbx_description
1 polymer ?
#
loop_
_entity_poly.entity_id
_entity_poly.type
_entity_poly.pdbx_seq_one_letter_code
_entity_poly.pdbx_strand_id
1 'polypeptide(L)' 'FMYPKDTKDPAKAGKLRLLYEANPMAFIVEQAGGAATTGRERILDLAPEGLHQRVPVILGSKTEVDTVTGYHHEKAA' A
#
# COMPACT_ATOMS: atom_id res chain seq x y z
N PHE A 1 -6.15 7.20 4.16
CA PHE A 1 -6.26 7.31 2.69
C PHE A 1 -6.13 5.92 2.08
N MET A 2 -6.89 5.61 1.03
CA MET A 2 -6.84 4.32 0.34
C MET A 2 -6.93 4.51 -1.18
N TYR A 3 -6.04 3.82 -1.91
CA TYR A 3 -6.13 3.59 -3.34
C TYR A 3 -5.84 2.10 -3.61
N PRO A 4 -6.82 1.21 -3.35
CA PRO A 4 -6.62 -0.23 -3.47
C PRO A 4 -6.54 -0.67 -4.95
N LYS A 5 -6.16 -1.92 -5.16
CA LYS A 5 -6.33 -2.59 -6.46
C LYS A 5 -7.83 -2.70 -6.75
N ASP A 6 -8.22 -2.39 -7.98
CA ASP A 6 -9.57 -2.62 -8.50
C ASP A 6 -9.55 -3.64 -9.64
N THR A 7 -10.73 -4.00 -10.16
CA THR A 7 -10.90 -4.98 -11.23
C THR A 7 -11.07 -4.36 -12.62
N LYS A 8 -10.95 -3.02 -12.76
CA LYS A 8 -11.12 -2.35 -14.05
C LYS A 8 -10.01 -2.72 -15.03
N ASP A 9 -8.81 -2.94 -14.51
CA ASP A 9 -7.68 -3.48 -15.26
C ASP A 9 -6.97 -4.54 -14.39
N PRO A 10 -7.35 -5.83 -14.52
CA PRO A 10 -6.83 -6.90 -13.66
C PRO A 10 -5.32 -7.09 -13.73
N ALA A 11 -4.69 -6.70 -14.83
CA ALA A 11 -3.24 -6.79 -15.06
C ALA A 11 -2.47 -5.72 -14.27
N LYS A 12 -3.13 -4.65 -13.81
CA LYS A 12 -2.50 -3.62 -12.99
C LYS A 12 -2.56 -3.98 -11.50
N ALA A 13 -1.40 -3.97 -10.86
CA ALA A 13 -1.31 -4.17 -9.40
C ALA A 13 -1.92 -3.01 -8.59
N GLY A 14 -2.05 -1.82 -9.18
CA GLY A 14 -2.65 -0.64 -8.57
C GLY A 14 -2.58 0.56 -9.53
N LYS A 15 -2.87 1.77 -9.03
CA LYS A 15 -2.77 3.00 -9.83
C LYS A 15 -1.54 3.85 -9.53
N LEU A 16 -1.17 3.94 -8.25
CA LEU A 16 -0.03 4.75 -7.80
C LEU A 16 1.28 3.99 -8.03
N ARG A 17 2.39 4.72 -8.18
CA ARG A 17 3.72 4.17 -8.45
C ARG A 17 4.53 4.07 -7.17
N LEU A 18 5.25 2.95 -7.05
CA LEU A 18 6.00 2.62 -5.85
C LEU A 18 7.04 3.70 -5.53
N LEU A 19 7.91 4.02 -6.49
CA LEU A 19 9.12 4.80 -6.21
C LEU A 19 8.88 6.28 -5.90
N TYR A 20 7.93 6.93 -6.57
CA TYR A 20 7.78 8.38 -6.53
C TYR A 20 6.38 8.86 -6.11
N GLU A 21 5.47 7.94 -5.75
CA GLU A 21 4.19 8.28 -5.11
C GLU A 21 4.04 7.55 -3.77
N ALA A 22 4.18 6.21 -3.75
CA ALA A 22 3.94 5.41 -2.55
C ALA A 22 5.08 5.52 -1.52
N ASN A 23 6.34 5.29 -1.92
CA ASN A 23 7.49 5.31 -0.99
C ASN A 23 7.67 6.65 -0.28
N PRO A 24 7.65 7.81 -0.96
CA PRO A 24 7.80 9.10 -0.29
C PRO A 24 6.68 9.36 0.72
N MET A 25 5.42 9.06 0.33
CA MET A 25 4.27 9.26 1.22
C MET A 25 4.26 8.28 2.40
N ALA A 26 4.62 7.01 2.16
CA ALA A 26 4.75 6.01 3.21
C ALA A 26 5.80 6.43 4.24
N PHE A 27 6.97 6.91 3.79
CA PHE A 27 8.02 7.40 4.68
C PHE A 27 7.52 8.55 5.57
N ILE A 28 6.89 9.59 5.00
CA ILE A 28 6.34 10.71 5.76
C ILE A 28 5.33 10.24 6.81
N VAL A 29 4.39 9.38 6.39
CA VAL A 29 3.29 8.89 7.25
C VAL A 29 3.82 8.03 8.39
N GLU A 30 4.76 7.14 8.12
CA GLU A 30 5.37 6.29 9.15
C GLU A 30 6.22 7.12 10.14
N GLN A 31 6.96 8.13 9.66
CA GLN A 31 7.68 9.06 10.54
C GLN A 31 6.73 9.89 11.43
N ALA A 32 5.48 10.08 11.01
CA ALA A 32 4.42 10.72 11.81
C ALA A 32 3.69 9.74 12.75
N GLY A 33 4.15 8.48 12.88
CA GLY A 33 3.53 7.45 13.72
C GLY A 33 2.33 6.74 13.07
N GLY A 34 2.06 6.99 11.79
CA GLY A 34 1.09 6.25 10.99
C GLY A 34 1.64 4.91 10.48
N ALA A 35 0.87 4.28 9.58
CA ALA A 35 1.29 3.08 8.87
C ALA A 35 0.99 3.20 7.37
N ALA A 36 1.70 2.41 6.56
CA ALA A 36 1.57 2.38 5.12
C ALA A 36 1.77 0.96 4.56
N THR A 37 0.75 0.43 3.87
CA THR A 37 0.67 -0.97 3.43
C THR A 37 0.00 -1.09 2.07
N THR A 38 0.30 -2.18 1.36
CA THR A 38 -0.45 -2.62 0.16
C THR A 38 -1.80 -3.24 0.50
N GLY A 39 -2.09 -3.39 1.79
CA GLY A 39 -3.14 -4.23 2.35
C GLY A 39 -2.65 -5.63 2.73
N ARG A 40 -1.43 -6.02 2.33
CA ARG A 40 -0.83 -7.33 2.69
C ARG A 40 0.62 -7.23 3.15
N GLU A 41 1.34 -6.23 2.65
CA GLU A 41 2.78 -6.04 2.89
C GLU A 41 3.05 -4.56 3.13
N ARG A 42 4.03 -4.25 3.99
CA ARG A 42 4.45 -2.87 4.27
C ARG A 42 5.11 -2.25 3.03
N ILE A 43 4.72 -1.02 2.70
CA ILE A 43 5.15 -0.38 1.44
C ILE A 43 6.68 -0.21 1.38
N LEU A 44 7.30 0.21 2.48
CA LEU A 44 8.75 0.48 2.52
C LEU A 44 9.62 -0.78 2.50
N ASP A 45 9.04 -1.98 2.63
CA ASP A 45 9.76 -3.25 2.58
C ASP A 45 9.75 -3.86 1.17
N LEU A 46 8.99 -3.28 0.23
CA LEU A 46 8.90 -3.78 -1.15
C LEU A 46 10.17 -3.45 -1.94
N ALA A 47 10.82 -4.49 -2.47
CA ALA A 47 11.86 -4.35 -3.47
C ALA A 47 11.24 -3.96 -4.84
N PRO A 48 11.64 -2.84 -5.46
CA PRO A 48 11.09 -2.43 -6.75
C PRO A 48 11.52 -3.36 -7.90
N GLU A 49 10.58 -3.80 -8.72
CA GLU A 49 10.83 -4.60 -9.94
C GLU A 49 10.98 -3.73 -11.20
N GLY A 50 10.66 -2.45 -11.12
CA GLY A 50 10.81 -1.52 -12.23
C GLY A 50 10.48 -0.07 -11.87
N LEU A 51 10.95 0.87 -12.70
CA LEU A 51 10.85 2.32 -12.44
C LEU A 51 9.40 2.80 -12.29
N HIS A 52 8.47 2.23 -13.07
CA HIS A 52 7.06 2.62 -13.09
C HIS A 52 6.14 1.57 -12.45
N GLN A 53 6.68 0.70 -11.59
CA GLN A 53 5.90 -0.31 -10.88
C GLN A 53 4.74 0.36 -10.14
N ARG A 54 3.54 -0.19 -10.33
CA ARG A 54 2.34 0.27 -9.63
C ARG A 54 2.05 -0.60 -8.42
N VAL A 55 1.44 0.00 -7.41
CA VAL A 55 1.17 -0.63 -6.12
C VAL A 55 -0.15 -0.12 -5.55
N PRO A 56 -0.95 -0.96 -4.88
CA PRO A 56 -2.08 -0.48 -4.09
C PRO A 56 -1.54 0.21 -2.83
N VAL A 57 -2.23 1.26 -2.36
CA VAL A 57 -1.74 2.07 -1.23
C VAL A 57 -2.84 2.26 -0.20
N ILE A 58 -2.56 1.90 1.05
CA ILE A 58 -3.38 2.17 2.22
C ILE A 58 -2.46 2.80 3.25
N LEU A 59 -2.74 4.04 3.66
CA LEU A 59 -1.89 4.76 4.61
C LEU A 59 -2.68 5.73 5.48
N GLY A 60 -2.17 6.02 6.67
CA GLY A 60 -2.79 6.95 7.63
C GLY A 60 -2.66 6.48 9.07
N SER A 61 -3.70 6.73 9.88
CA SER A 61 -3.78 6.31 11.28
C SER A 61 -3.52 4.82 11.41
N LYS A 62 -2.50 4.47 12.21
CA LYS A 62 -2.01 3.09 12.33
C LYS A 62 -3.12 2.07 12.63
N THR A 63 -3.96 2.33 13.63
CA THR A 63 -5.07 1.44 14.02
C THR A 63 -6.04 1.14 12.87
N GLU A 64 -6.37 2.15 12.06
CA GLU A 64 -7.27 1.99 10.92
C GLU A 64 -6.61 1.21 9.78
N VAL A 65 -5.32 1.48 9.52
CA VAL A 65 -4.54 0.76 8.51
C VAL A 65 -4.37 -0.71 8.90
N ASP A 66 -4.10 -1.00 10.16
CA ASP A 66 -3.96 -2.36 10.69
C ASP A 66 -5.31 -3.11 10.60
N THR A 67 -6.42 -2.45 10.93
CA THR A 67 -7.77 -3.02 10.80
C THR A 67 -8.06 -3.43 9.35
N VAL A 68 -7.81 -2.54 8.38
CA VAL A 68 -8.03 -2.84 6.96
C VAL A 68 -7.10 -3.95 6.46
N THR A 69 -5.86 -3.98 6.94
CA THR A 69 -4.88 -5.04 6.61
C THR A 69 -5.37 -6.40 7.14
N GLY A 70 -5.94 -6.44 8.35
CA GLY A 70 -6.56 -7.63 8.93
C GLY A 70 -7.59 -8.29 7.99
N TYR A 71 -8.52 -7.51 7.43
CA TYR A 71 -9.52 -8.04 6.48
C TYR A 71 -8.91 -8.71 5.24
N HIS A 72 -7.72 -8.30 4.82
CA HIS A 72 -7.04 -8.86 3.65
C HIS A 72 -6.30 -10.17 3.99
N HIS A 73 -5.83 -10.33 5.22
CA HIS A 73 -5.21 -11.57 5.70
C HIS A 73 -6.25 -12.64 6.07
N GLU A 74 -7.39 -12.25 6.66
CA GLU A 74 -8.48 -13.18 6.97
C GLU A 74 -9.05 -13.85 5.71
N LYS A 75 -9.21 -13.09 4.61
CA LYS A 75 -9.69 -13.63 3.32
C LYS A 75 -8.67 -14.50 2.58
N ALA A 76 -7.40 -14.51 3.02
CA ALA A 76 -6.35 -15.30 2.38
C ALA A 76 -6.13 -16.66 3.06
N ALA A 77 -6.76 -16.90 4.22
CA ALA A 77 -6.80 -18.17 4.94
C ALA A 77 -8.05 -18.98 4.55
#